data_AF-A0A6J1A952-F1
#
_entry.id   AF-A0A6J1A952-F1
#
_cell.length_a   1.000
_cell.length_b   1.000
_cell.length_c   1.000
_cell.angle_alpha   90.00
_cell.angle_beta   90.00
_cell.angle_gamma   90.00
#
_symmetry.space_group_name_H-M   'P 1'
#
loop_
_entity.id
_entity.type
_entity.pdbx_description
1 polymer ?
#
loop_
_entity_poly.entity_id
_entity_poly.type
_entity_poly.pdbx_seq_one_letter_code
_entity_poly.pdbx_strand_id
1 'polypeptide(L)'
;MALALPPLNFKPHCSSSSSSSSSSTNYRPAVILPGLGNNTGDYKKLELTLQEYGVPTVVAKVSRIDWLRNAAGLVDPNYWKGTLQPRPVLDWYLKRVDDAVQEAKELAQGGTLSLIGHSAGGWLARVYMEEFGLSHISLLLTLGTPHLPPPKGLQGVIDQTRGLLNYVEKHCKKAVYTPELKYVCIAGRYLQGARLVSDSELDADSVVSIDPAQPISDVAVVKNKTDSTSVSTIFRARFVGQGYKQP
;
A
#
# COMPACT_ATOMS: atom_id res chain seq x y z
N MET A 1 -29.00 4.17 -87.70
CA MET A 1 -28.12 3.33 -86.88
C MET A 1 -27.96 4.00 -85.53
N ALA A 2 -28.49 3.38 -84.47
CA ALA A 2 -28.39 3.87 -83.10
C ALA A 2 -27.46 2.92 -82.34
N LEU A 3 -26.43 3.47 -81.69
CA LEU A 3 -25.56 2.73 -80.76
C LEU A 3 -25.88 3.20 -79.34
N ALA A 4 -26.52 2.33 -78.56
CA ALA A 4 -26.80 2.53 -77.16
C ALA A 4 -25.59 2.08 -76.32
N LEU A 5 -25.13 2.93 -75.40
CA LEU A 5 -24.15 2.58 -74.37
C LEU A 5 -24.87 2.04 -73.11
N PRO A 6 -24.26 1.10 -72.36
CA PRO A 6 -24.91 0.49 -71.19
C PRO A 6 -24.81 1.41 -69.95
N PRO A 7 -25.75 1.29 -68.99
CA PRO A 7 -25.72 2.08 -67.76
C PRO A 7 -24.71 1.50 -66.76
N LEU A 8 -23.85 2.36 -66.21
CA LEU A 8 -22.94 2.04 -65.10
C LEU A 8 -23.72 2.00 -63.79
N ASN A 9 -23.66 0.85 -63.11
CA ASN A 9 -24.37 0.59 -61.86
C ASN A 9 -23.44 0.87 -60.67
N PHE A 10 -23.54 2.06 -60.06
CA PHE A 10 -22.78 2.41 -58.86
C PHE A 10 -23.53 1.96 -57.60
N LYS A 11 -22.98 1.00 -56.85
CA LYS A 11 -23.44 0.66 -55.50
C LYS A 11 -22.78 1.61 -54.48
N PRO A 12 -23.54 2.24 -53.56
CA PRO A 12 -22.94 2.98 -52.47
C PRO A 12 -22.47 2.00 -51.38
N HIS A 13 -21.17 1.97 -51.13
CA HIS A 13 -20.60 1.29 -49.96
C HIS A 13 -20.64 2.28 -48.79
N CYS A 14 -21.68 2.18 -47.94
CA CYS A 14 -21.72 2.89 -46.67
C CYS A 14 -20.80 2.17 -45.68
N SER A 15 -19.54 2.61 -45.61
CA SER A 15 -18.63 2.23 -44.53
C SER A 15 -18.86 3.19 -43.36
N SER A 16 -19.80 2.85 -42.48
CA SER A 16 -19.94 3.52 -41.19
C SER A 16 -18.82 3.03 -40.26
N SER A 17 -17.65 3.64 -40.40
CA SER A 17 -16.59 3.58 -39.41
C SER A 17 -17.01 4.43 -38.21
N SER A 18 -17.76 3.83 -37.30
CA SER A 18 -17.90 4.34 -35.93
C SER A 18 -16.53 4.29 -35.27
N SER A 19 -15.75 5.35 -35.47
CA SER A 19 -14.59 5.64 -34.64
C SER A 19 -15.13 5.94 -33.25
N SER A 20 -15.12 4.94 -32.38
CA SER A 20 -15.24 5.17 -30.94
C SER A 20 -14.05 6.03 -30.55
N SER A 21 -14.28 7.33 -30.42
CA SER A 21 -13.32 8.27 -29.84
C SER A 21 -12.99 7.75 -28.46
N SER A 22 -11.82 7.12 -28.33
CA SER A 22 -11.25 6.78 -27.05
C SER A 22 -11.15 8.08 -26.26
N SER A 23 -11.85 8.16 -25.13
CA SER A 23 -11.67 9.24 -24.19
C SER A 23 -10.21 9.21 -23.74
N SER A 24 -9.37 10.05 -24.34
CA SER A 24 -7.99 10.23 -23.90
C SER A 24 -8.05 10.74 -22.47
N THR A 25 -7.81 9.87 -21.49
CA THR A 25 -7.78 10.28 -20.09
C THR A 25 -6.59 11.23 -19.94
N ASN A 26 -6.84 12.47 -19.54
CA ASN A 26 -5.78 13.45 -19.31
C ASN A 26 -4.84 13.06 -18.14
N TYR A 27 -5.20 12.03 -17.37
CA TYR A 27 -4.42 11.52 -16.25
C TYR A 27 -3.57 10.33 -16.65
N ARG A 28 -2.33 10.33 -16.17
CA ARG A 28 -1.43 9.17 -16.28
C ARG A 28 -2.03 7.94 -15.60
N PRO A 29 -1.94 6.74 -16.19
CA PRO A 29 -2.38 5.52 -15.55
C PRO A 29 -1.67 5.26 -14.21
N ALA A 30 -2.35 4.59 -13.29
CA ALA A 30 -1.85 4.20 -11.99
C ALA A 30 -1.73 2.67 -11.87
N VAL A 31 -0.59 2.19 -11.38
CA VAL A 31 -0.37 0.78 -11.04
C VAL A 31 -0.41 0.62 -9.53
N ILE A 32 -1.34 -0.18 -9.02
CA ILE A 32 -1.45 -0.47 -7.59
C ILE A 32 -0.61 -1.70 -7.26
N LEU A 33 0.28 -1.55 -6.27
CA LEU A 33 1.17 -2.58 -5.76
C LEU A 33 0.67 -3.06 -4.37
N PRO A 34 0.12 -4.29 -4.29
CA PRO A 34 -0.39 -4.87 -3.07
C PRO A 34 0.64 -5.01 -1.94
N GLY A 35 0.17 -4.86 -0.70
CA GLY A 35 0.94 -5.11 0.51
C GLY A 35 1.01 -6.60 0.87
N LEU A 36 1.96 -6.96 1.74
CA LEU A 36 2.15 -8.32 2.23
C LEU A 36 0.84 -8.88 2.81
N GLY A 37 0.42 -10.06 2.34
CA GLY A 37 -0.80 -10.74 2.78
C GLY A 37 -2.10 -10.28 2.08
N ASN A 38 -2.06 -9.19 1.29
CA ASN A 38 -3.20 -8.76 0.50
C ASN A 38 -3.31 -9.51 -0.83
N ASN A 39 -4.49 -9.47 -1.46
CA ASN A 39 -4.67 -9.90 -2.85
C ASN A 39 -5.15 -8.74 -3.73
N THR A 40 -5.21 -8.96 -5.05
CA THR A 40 -5.73 -7.99 -6.02
C THR A 40 -7.11 -7.45 -5.64
N GLY A 41 -8.01 -8.33 -5.19
CA GLY A 41 -9.39 -7.99 -4.86
C GLY A 41 -9.55 -7.02 -3.70
N ASP A 42 -8.59 -6.96 -2.78
CA ASP A 42 -8.58 -6.02 -1.66
C ASP A 42 -8.53 -4.55 -2.12
N TYR A 43 -8.07 -4.31 -3.35
CA TYR A 43 -7.91 -2.98 -3.93
C TYR A 43 -9.05 -2.55 -4.84
N LYS A 44 -10.07 -3.40 -5.04
CA LYS A 44 -11.18 -3.13 -5.98
C LYS A 44 -11.87 -1.80 -5.72
N LYS A 45 -12.09 -1.43 -4.46
CA LYS A 45 -12.69 -0.13 -4.12
C LYS A 45 -11.79 1.04 -4.55
N LEU A 46 -10.48 0.94 -4.31
CA LEU A 46 -9.53 1.98 -4.69
C LEU A 46 -9.43 2.10 -6.22
N GLU A 47 -9.38 0.97 -6.92
CA GLU A 47 -9.40 0.89 -8.38
C GLU A 47 -10.64 1.58 -8.96
N LEU A 48 -11.85 1.22 -8.49
CA LEU A 48 -13.09 1.83 -8.95
C LEU A 48 -13.13 3.34 -8.67
N THR A 49 -12.74 3.78 -7.47
CA THR A 49 -12.69 5.20 -7.15
C THR A 49 -11.72 5.96 -8.05
N LEU A 50 -10.53 5.43 -8.33
CA LEU A 50 -9.57 6.07 -9.25
C LEU A 50 -10.12 6.15 -10.67
N GLN A 51 -10.79 5.10 -11.14
CA GLN A 51 -11.45 5.08 -12.45
C GLN A 51 -12.60 6.10 -12.52
N GLU A 52 -13.40 6.26 -11.46
CA GLU A 52 -14.44 7.30 -11.35
C GLU A 52 -13.85 8.71 -11.44
N TYR A 53 -12.63 8.92 -10.91
CA TYR A 53 -11.87 10.17 -11.07
C TYR A 53 -11.13 10.29 -12.42
N GLY A 54 -11.33 9.34 -13.35
CA GLY A 54 -10.74 9.35 -14.69
C GLY A 54 -9.26 8.93 -14.73
N VAL A 55 -8.77 8.22 -13.72
CA VAL A 55 -7.40 7.67 -13.69
C VAL A 55 -7.45 6.19 -14.11
N PRO A 56 -6.97 5.83 -15.31
CA PRO A 56 -6.84 4.42 -15.69
C PRO A 56 -5.99 3.69 -14.65
N THR A 57 -6.47 2.55 -14.17
CA THR A 57 -5.83 1.88 -13.04
C THR A 57 -5.68 0.39 -13.33
N VAL A 58 -4.50 -0.13 -13.00
CA VAL A 58 -4.18 -1.57 -13.07
C VAL A 58 -3.70 -2.01 -11.69
N VAL A 59 -4.22 -3.12 -11.19
CA VAL A 59 -3.75 -3.71 -9.93
C VAL A 59 -2.83 -4.90 -10.22
N ALA A 60 -1.64 -4.92 -9.61
CA ALA A 60 -0.75 -6.07 -9.75
C ALA A 60 -1.44 -7.35 -9.27
N LYS A 61 -1.44 -8.37 -10.14
CA LYS A 61 -2.19 -9.61 -9.94
C LYS A 61 -1.50 -10.43 -8.85
N VAL A 62 -1.96 -10.36 -7.61
CA VAL A 62 -1.38 -11.06 -6.46
C VAL A 62 -2.48 -11.82 -5.72
N SER A 63 -2.20 -13.08 -5.35
CA SER A 63 -3.07 -13.87 -4.49
C SER A 63 -2.50 -14.00 -3.08
N ARG A 64 -3.35 -14.30 -2.09
CA ARG A 64 -2.89 -14.52 -0.71
C ARG A 64 -1.92 -15.69 -0.60
N ILE A 65 -2.17 -16.73 -1.40
CA ILE A 65 -1.33 -17.93 -1.48
C ILE A 65 0.04 -17.60 -2.09
N ASP A 66 0.14 -16.55 -2.93
CA ASP A 66 1.43 -16.10 -3.44
C ASP A 66 2.39 -15.71 -2.32
N TRP A 67 1.89 -15.11 -1.24
CA TRP A 67 2.70 -14.75 -0.08
C TRP A 67 3.24 -15.94 0.71
N LEU A 68 2.65 -17.14 0.58
CA LEU A 68 3.23 -18.35 1.18
C LEU A 68 4.59 -18.70 0.56
N ARG A 69 4.88 -18.23 -0.66
CA ARG A 69 6.21 -18.34 -1.26
C ARG A 69 7.26 -17.56 -0.47
N ASN A 70 6.88 -16.51 0.24
CA ASN A 70 7.78 -15.81 1.17
C ASN A 70 8.05 -16.66 2.42
N ALA A 71 7.09 -17.52 2.83
CA ALA A 71 7.30 -18.51 3.89
C ALA A 71 8.19 -19.68 3.42
N ALA A 72 8.21 -20.00 2.12
CA ALA A 72 9.25 -20.89 1.58
C ALA A 72 10.66 -20.33 1.79
N GLY A 73 10.81 -19.00 1.96
CA GLY A 73 12.05 -18.38 2.44
C GLY A 73 12.52 -18.86 3.81
N LEU A 74 11.69 -19.51 4.64
CA LEU A 74 12.08 -20.09 5.93
C LEU A 74 13.17 -21.18 5.79
N VAL A 75 13.34 -21.77 4.61
CA VAL A 75 14.43 -22.73 4.37
C VAL A 75 15.77 -22.05 4.06
N ASP A 76 15.77 -20.74 3.80
CA ASP A 76 16.98 -19.96 3.53
C ASP A 76 17.66 -19.57 4.86
N PRO A 77 18.94 -19.93 5.10
CA PRO A 77 19.69 -19.47 6.26
C PRO A 77 19.72 -17.94 6.41
N ASN A 78 19.66 -17.19 5.31
CA ASN A 78 19.59 -15.73 5.32
C ASN A 78 18.28 -15.19 5.89
N TYR A 79 17.20 -15.97 5.83
CA TYR A 79 15.93 -15.63 6.48
C TYR A 79 16.11 -15.53 7.99
N TRP A 80 16.75 -16.54 8.58
CA TRP A 80 17.01 -16.60 10.02
C TRP A 80 18.08 -15.61 10.45
N LYS A 81 19.05 -15.31 9.57
CA LYS A 81 20.06 -14.26 9.80
C LYS A 81 19.52 -12.84 9.63
N GLY A 82 18.33 -12.66 9.06
CA GLY A 82 17.77 -11.34 8.76
C GLY A 82 18.57 -10.58 7.69
N THR A 83 19.11 -11.31 6.71
CA THR A 83 19.92 -10.77 5.61
C THR A 83 19.35 -11.14 4.25
N LEU A 84 18.03 -11.31 4.15
CA LEU A 84 17.38 -11.62 2.87
C LEU A 84 17.63 -10.51 1.85
N GLN A 85 17.82 -10.95 0.61
CA GLN A 85 17.84 -10.09 -0.56
C GLN A 85 16.52 -10.25 -1.33
N PRO A 86 16.07 -9.22 -2.06
CA PRO A 86 14.84 -9.29 -2.82
C PRO A 86 14.85 -10.43 -3.84
N ARG A 87 15.96 -10.64 -4.55
CA ARG A 87 16.12 -11.80 -5.43
C ARG A 87 16.78 -12.96 -4.70
N PRO A 88 16.36 -14.21 -4.96
CA PRO A 88 15.23 -14.61 -5.82
C PRO A 88 13.86 -14.62 -5.08
N VAL A 89 13.83 -14.29 -3.78
CA VAL A 89 12.68 -14.48 -2.88
C VAL A 89 11.40 -13.80 -3.39
N LEU A 90 11.53 -12.64 -4.02
CA LEU A 90 10.44 -11.77 -4.46
C LEU A 90 10.31 -11.68 -5.98
N ASP A 91 11.03 -12.53 -6.74
CA ASP A 91 10.96 -12.54 -8.21
C ASP A 91 9.53 -12.73 -8.71
N TRP A 92 8.75 -13.58 -8.03
CA TRP A 92 7.34 -13.80 -8.35
C TRP A 92 6.54 -12.50 -8.23
N TYR A 93 6.81 -11.66 -7.23
CA TYR A 93 6.10 -10.40 -7.01
C TYR A 93 6.53 -9.37 -8.03
N LEU A 94 7.85 -9.22 -8.24
CA LEU A 94 8.41 -8.30 -9.24
C LEU A 94 7.88 -8.60 -10.64
N LYS A 95 7.72 -9.89 -10.99
CA LYS A 95 7.07 -10.28 -12.24
C LYS A 95 5.61 -9.79 -12.33
N ARG A 96 4.81 -9.93 -11.27
CA ARG A 96 3.40 -9.47 -11.27
C ARG A 96 3.30 -7.95 -11.34
N VAL A 97 4.27 -7.24 -10.77
CA VAL A 97 4.39 -5.79 -10.92
C VAL A 97 4.74 -5.45 -12.37
N ASP A 98 5.72 -6.13 -12.96
CA ASP A 98 6.11 -5.89 -14.35
C ASP A 98 4.95 -6.13 -15.33
N ASP A 99 4.23 -7.25 -15.17
CA ASP A 99 3.04 -7.57 -15.97
C ASP A 99 2.00 -6.43 -15.88
N ALA A 100 1.78 -5.86 -14.69
CA ALA A 100 0.83 -4.75 -14.48
C ALA A 100 1.35 -3.40 -15.00
N VAL A 101 2.66 -3.17 -14.95
CA VAL A 101 3.31 -2.00 -15.53
C VAL A 101 3.21 -2.03 -17.05
N GLN A 102 3.38 -3.19 -17.69
CA GLN A 102 3.21 -3.34 -19.14
C GLN A 102 1.76 -3.05 -19.56
N GLU A 103 0.78 -3.60 -18.84
CA GLU A 103 -0.64 -3.31 -19.07
C GLU A 103 -0.93 -1.79 -18.93
N ALA A 104 -0.35 -1.14 -17.93
CA ALA A 104 -0.51 0.31 -17.76
C ALA A 104 0.23 1.15 -18.82
N LYS A 105 1.34 0.66 -19.39
CA LYS A 105 2.03 1.33 -20.51
C LYS A 105 1.17 1.36 -21.76
N GLU A 106 0.44 0.28 -22.05
CA GLU A 106 -0.51 0.23 -23.16
C GLU A 106 -1.60 1.30 -22.98
N LEU A 107 -2.10 1.48 -21.76
CA LEU A 107 -3.06 2.54 -21.42
C LEU A 107 -2.46 3.95 -21.51
N ALA A 108 -1.15 4.11 -21.25
CA ALA A 108 -0.48 5.40 -21.22
C ALA A 108 -0.15 5.94 -22.62
N GLN A 109 -0.17 5.10 -23.66
CA GLN A 109 0.09 5.49 -25.06
C GLN A 109 1.39 6.31 -25.23
N GLY A 110 2.46 5.88 -24.55
CA GLY A 110 3.77 6.57 -24.57
C GLY A 110 3.95 7.66 -23.49
N GLY A 111 2.93 7.89 -22.65
CA GLY A 111 3.02 8.74 -21.46
C GLY A 111 3.76 8.08 -20.29
N THR A 112 3.77 8.78 -19.15
CA THR A 112 4.32 8.27 -17.88
C THR A 112 3.25 7.60 -17.02
N LEU A 113 3.66 6.85 -16.01
CA LEU A 113 2.80 6.13 -15.07
C LEU A 113 2.95 6.67 -13.64
N SER A 114 1.94 6.36 -12.81
CA SER A 114 2.05 6.41 -11.35
C SER A 114 2.15 5.00 -10.76
N LEU A 115 2.99 4.81 -9.75
CA LEU A 115 2.93 3.65 -8.87
C LEU A 115 2.22 4.04 -7.57
N ILE A 116 1.33 3.19 -7.09
CA ILE A 116 0.66 3.31 -5.79
C ILE A 116 1.00 2.08 -4.96
N GLY A 117 1.96 2.20 -4.04
CA GLY A 117 2.39 1.11 -3.18
C GLY A 117 1.72 1.13 -1.82
N HIS A 118 1.01 0.05 -1.45
CA HIS A 118 0.42 -0.09 -0.12
C HIS A 118 1.30 -0.93 0.80
N SER A 119 1.58 -0.43 2.01
CA SER A 119 2.39 -1.14 3.01
C SER A 119 3.69 -1.65 2.36
N ALA A 120 3.92 -2.96 2.30
CA ALA A 120 5.09 -3.55 1.65
C ALA A 120 5.25 -3.19 0.16
N GLY A 121 4.13 -2.98 -0.55
CA GLY A 121 4.13 -2.60 -1.97
C GLY A 121 4.90 -1.32 -2.26
N GLY A 122 5.00 -0.39 -1.29
CA GLY A 122 5.73 0.86 -1.49
C GLY A 122 7.26 0.70 -1.49
N TRP A 123 7.83 -0.13 -0.62
CA TRP A 123 9.26 -0.42 -0.69
C TRP A 123 9.59 -1.43 -1.79
N LEU A 124 8.65 -2.32 -2.13
CA LEU A 124 8.75 -3.19 -3.32
C LEU A 124 8.77 -2.37 -4.62
N ALA A 125 8.01 -1.27 -4.70
CA ALA A 125 8.07 -0.34 -5.82
C ALA A 125 9.49 0.23 -6.01
N ARG A 126 10.19 0.52 -4.90
CA ARG A 126 11.58 1.01 -4.94
C ARG A 126 12.53 -0.04 -5.48
N VAL A 127 12.37 -1.30 -5.08
CA VAL A 127 13.13 -2.43 -5.65
C VAL A 127 12.86 -2.55 -7.14
N TYR A 128 11.59 -2.53 -7.56
CA TYR A 128 11.22 -2.61 -8.97
C TYR A 128 11.85 -1.49 -9.79
N MET A 129 11.75 -0.22 -9.34
CA MET A 129 12.35 0.91 -10.06
C MET A 129 13.89 0.84 -10.12
N GLU A 130 14.55 0.29 -9.10
CA GLU A 130 16.00 0.11 -9.10
C GLU A 130 16.43 -0.96 -10.11
N GLU A 131 15.70 -2.07 -10.20
CA GLU A 131 16.08 -3.21 -11.03
C GLU A 131 15.60 -3.11 -12.49
N PHE A 132 14.41 -2.54 -12.72
CA PHE A 132 13.76 -2.48 -14.03
C PHE A 132 13.77 -1.07 -14.63
N GLY A 133 14.23 -0.08 -13.86
CA GLY A 133 14.31 1.32 -14.27
C GLY A 133 13.04 2.13 -14.02
N LEU A 134 13.19 3.46 -14.10
CA LEU A 134 12.16 4.44 -13.72
C LEU A 134 11.72 5.38 -14.87
N SER A 135 12.24 5.20 -16.08
CA SER A 135 12.07 6.17 -17.19
C SER A 135 10.61 6.48 -17.56
N HIS A 136 9.70 5.54 -17.29
CA HIS A 136 8.28 5.63 -17.58
C HIS A 136 7.43 5.89 -16.33
N ILE A 137 8.05 6.14 -15.17
CA ILE A 137 7.37 6.35 -13.89
C ILE A 137 7.66 7.79 -13.42
N SER A 138 6.62 8.60 -13.28
CA SER A 138 6.73 10.01 -12.84
C SER A 138 6.22 10.26 -11.42
N LEU A 139 5.53 9.28 -10.83
CA LEU A 139 5.04 9.34 -9.45
C LEU A 139 5.19 7.97 -8.78
N LEU A 140 5.76 7.95 -7.57
CA LEU A 140 5.55 6.89 -6.59
C LEU A 140 4.76 7.48 -5.40
N LEU A 141 3.54 7.00 -5.23
CA LEU A 141 2.68 7.28 -4.09
C LEU A 141 2.68 6.07 -3.16
N THR A 142 2.90 6.28 -1.87
CA THR A 142 2.94 5.21 -0.87
C THR A 142 1.89 5.39 0.20
N LEU A 143 1.24 4.30 0.59
CA LEU A 143 0.14 4.25 1.55
C LEU A 143 0.58 3.45 2.78
N GLY A 144 0.92 4.14 3.87
CA GLY A 144 1.34 3.50 5.13
C GLY A 144 2.59 2.62 5.00
N THR A 145 3.48 2.92 4.05
CA THR A 145 4.69 2.13 3.80
C THR A 145 5.80 2.44 4.81
N PRO A 146 6.41 1.42 5.45
CA PRO A 146 7.65 1.61 6.18
C PRO A 146 8.80 1.85 5.19
N HIS A 147 9.45 3.01 5.28
CA HIS A 147 10.57 3.38 4.39
C HIS A 147 11.95 3.06 4.96
N LEU A 148 12.03 2.85 6.28
CA LEU A 148 13.25 2.56 7.02
C LEU A 148 13.12 1.18 7.68
N PRO A 149 14.22 0.42 7.79
CA PRO A 149 14.22 -0.82 8.55
C PRO A 149 14.02 -0.55 10.05
N PRO A 150 13.56 -1.56 10.81
CA PRO A 150 13.51 -1.46 12.26
C PRO A 150 14.92 -1.27 12.86
N PRO A 151 15.06 -0.56 13.99
CA PRO A 151 16.36 -0.38 14.63
C PRO A 151 16.98 -1.72 15.02
N LYS A 152 18.29 -1.85 14.77
CA LYS A 152 19.04 -3.08 15.09
C LYS A 152 19.41 -3.12 16.56
N GLY A 153 19.39 -4.32 17.16
CA GLY A 153 19.88 -4.57 18.51
C GLY A 153 18.95 -4.15 19.65
N LEU A 154 17.74 -3.65 19.36
CA LEU A 154 16.74 -3.39 20.39
C LEU A 154 16.10 -4.70 20.87
N GLN A 155 16.07 -4.91 22.18
CA GLN A 155 15.45 -6.09 22.77
C GLN A 155 13.94 -6.12 22.46
N GLY A 156 13.43 -7.26 22.00
CA GLY A 156 12.02 -7.44 21.62
C GLY A 156 11.66 -6.95 20.22
N VAL A 157 12.59 -6.35 19.48
CA VAL A 157 12.38 -5.88 18.11
C VAL A 157 12.81 -6.95 17.11
N ILE A 158 11.85 -7.47 16.34
CA ILE A 158 12.10 -8.45 15.27
C ILE A 158 11.82 -7.78 13.92
N ASP A 159 12.79 -7.86 13.01
CA ASP A 159 12.60 -7.43 11.63
C ASP A 159 11.68 -8.39 10.88
N GLN A 160 10.41 -7.98 10.72
CA GLN A 160 9.41 -8.72 9.96
C GLN A 160 9.74 -8.84 8.47
N THR A 161 10.55 -7.91 7.95
CA THR A 161 11.04 -7.95 6.57
C THR A 161 12.30 -8.79 6.42
N ARG A 162 12.85 -9.30 7.54
CA ARG A 162 13.99 -10.23 7.57
C ARG A 162 15.21 -9.72 6.78
N GLY A 163 15.47 -8.42 6.86
CA GLY A 163 16.58 -7.76 6.19
C GLY A 163 16.24 -7.06 4.87
N LEU A 164 15.05 -7.31 4.29
CA LEU A 164 14.67 -6.75 3.00
C LEU A 164 14.60 -5.22 3.04
N LEU A 165 14.03 -4.60 4.08
CA LEU A 165 14.03 -3.14 4.17
C LEU A 165 15.43 -2.54 4.33
N ASN A 166 16.31 -3.25 5.05
CA ASN A 166 17.71 -2.86 5.19
C ASN A 166 18.47 -3.01 3.86
N TYR A 167 18.10 -3.98 3.01
CA TYR A 167 18.58 -4.03 1.63
C TYR A 167 18.09 -2.82 0.82
N VAL A 168 16.79 -2.52 0.86
CA VAL A 168 16.20 -1.39 0.12
C VAL A 168 16.82 -0.05 0.52
N GLU A 169 17.05 0.17 1.81
CA GLU A 169 17.70 1.38 2.32
C GLU A 169 19.13 1.55 1.76
N LYS A 170 19.88 0.46 1.65
CA LYS A 170 21.28 0.49 1.20
C LYS A 170 21.46 0.53 -0.31
N HIS A 171 20.57 -0.14 -1.04
CA HIS A 171 20.79 -0.45 -2.45
C HIS A 171 19.83 0.29 -3.40
N CYS A 172 18.65 0.70 -2.94
CA CYS A 172 17.72 1.44 -3.78
C CYS A 172 17.89 2.95 -3.60
N LYS A 173 17.64 3.72 -4.67
CA LYS A 173 17.57 5.18 -4.59
C LYS A 173 16.70 5.65 -3.42
N LYS A 174 17.12 6.76 -2.82
CA LYS A 174 16.42 7.37 -1.70
C LYS A 174 15.02 7.79 -2.14
N ALA A 175 14.07 7.69 -1.21
CA ALA A 175 12.69 8.14 -1.38
C ALA A 175 12.61 9.68 -1.34
N VAL A 176 13.18 10.35 -2.34
CA VAL A 176 13.24 11.81 -2.45
C VAL A 176 12.58 12.29 -3.74
N TYR A 177 12.05 13.50 -3.71
CA TYR A 177 11.55 14.17 -4.91
C TYR A 177 12.71 14.53 -5.83
N THR A 178 12.55 14.22 -7.11
CA THR A 178 13.39 14.73 -8.20
C THR A 178 12.50 15.39 -9.26
N PRO A 179 13.07 16.17 -10.20
CA PRO A 179 12.30 16.71 -11.33
C PRO A 179 11.60 15.61 -12.15
N GLU A 180 12.19 14.42 -12.23
CA GLU A 180 11.71 13.29 -13.01
C GLU A 180 10.74 12.40 -12.23
N LEU A 181 10.91 12.29 -10.90
CA LEU A 181 10.13 11.40 -10.04
C LEU A 181 9.57 12.14 -8.81
N LYS A 182 8.24 12.21 -8.74
CA LYS A 182 7.53 12.67 -7.54
C LYS A 182 7.40 11.53 -6.54
N TYR A 183 7.70 11.80 -5.26
CA TYR A 183 7.59 10.82 -4.19
C TYR A 183 6.60 11.26 -3.12
N VAL A 184 5.38 10.73 -3.13
CA VAL A 184 4.33 11.10 -2.17
C VAL A 184 4.18 9.99 -1.13
N CYS A 185 4.27 10.32 0.16
CA CYS A 185 3.94 9.40 1.25
C CYS A 185 2.66 9.86 1.95
N ILE A 186 1.65 9.00 1.97
CA ILE A 186 0.43 9.19 2.75
C ILE A 186 0.51 8.24 3.93
N ALA A 187 0.77 8.80 5.11
CA ALA A 187 0.80 8.08 6.37
C ALA A 187 -0.26 8.66 7.32
N GLY A 188 -0.93 7.77 8.06
CA GLY A 188 -1.80 8.19 9.15
C GLY A 188 -0.99 8.64 10.37
N ARG A 189 -1.65 9.29 11.32
CA ARG A 189 -1.08 9.54 12.64
C ARG A 189 -1.02 8.22 13.41
N TYR A 190 0.16 7.80 13.86
CA TYR A 190 0.26 6.61 14.71
C TYR A 190 -0.46 6.85 16.05
N LEU A 191 -1.09 5.81 16.59
CA LEU A 191 -1.63 5.80 17.95
C LEU A 191 -0.78 4.85 18.78
N GLN A 192 -0.27 5.33 19.91
CA GLN A 192 0.50 4.50 20.82
C GLN A 192 -0.43 3.49 21.50
N GLY A 193 -0.16 2.19 21.30
CA GLY A 193 -0.85 1.12 22.03
C GLY A 193 -0.49 1.14 23.52
N ALA A 194 -1.42 0.72 24.37
CA ALA A 194 -1.18 0.53 25.80
C ALA A 194 -0.47 -0.81 26.05
N ARG A 195 0.37 -0.90 27.10
CA ARG A 195 0.98 -2.18 27.52
C ARG A 195 -0.11 -3.17 27.91
N LEU A 196 0.05 -4.43 27.49
CA LEU A 196 -0.95 -5.48 27.69
C LEU A 196 -0.94 -6.06 29.11
N VAL A 197 0.12 -5.80 29.87
CA VAL A 197 0.27 -6.16 31.28
C VAL A 197 0.81 -4.94 32.00
N SER A 198 0.06 -4.45 32.98
CA SER A 198 0.61 -3.57 34.01
C SER A 198 1.37 -4.50 34.95
N ASP A 199 2.67 -4.33 35.08
CA ASP A 199 3.37 -4.86 36.25
C ASP A 199 2.78 -4.11 37.44
N SER A 200 1.77 -4.70 38.08
CA SER A 200 1.30 -4.24 39.38
C SER A 200 2.36 -4.69 40.37
N GLU A 201 3.34 -3.82 40.62
CA GLU A 201 4.03 -3.84 41.91
C GLU A 201 2.95 -3.63 42.97
N LEU A 202 2.70 -4.69 43.73
CA LEU A 202 1.82 -4.69 44.88
C LEU A 202 2.55 -3.95 46.00
N ASP A 203 2.43 -2.63 46.04
CA ASP A 203 2.56 -1.91 47.31
C ASP A 203 1.28 -2.14 48.10
N ALA A 204 1.34 -3.14 48.97
CA ALA A 204 0.38 -3.35 50.02
C ALA A 204 0.60 -2.28 51.09
N ASP A 205 -0.14 -1.17 51.03
CA ASP A 205 -0.62 -0.55 52.26
C ASP A 205 -1.81 0.40 52.06
N SER A 206 -2.60 0.51 53.13
CA SER A 206 -3.73 1.43 53.37
C SER A 206 -5.14 1.02 52.90
N VAL A 207 -5.80 0.36 53.86
CA VAL A 207 -7.24 0.29 54.13
C VAL A 207 -7.91 1.67 54.15
N VAL A 208 -9.10 1.84 53.54
CA VAL A 208 -10.31 2.45 54.15
C VAL A 208 -11.58 1.95 53.41
N SER A 209 -12.57 1.49 54.19
CA SER A 209 -13.93 1.14 53.77
C SER A 209 -14.88 2.35 53.81
N ILE A 210 -15.95 2.38 53.01
CA ILE A 210 -17.34 2.77 53.38
C ILE A 210 -18.33 2.48 52.23
N ASP A 211 -19.55 2.13 52.65
CA ASP A 211 -20.70 1.43 52.04
C ASP A 211 -21.69 2.36 51.22
N PRO A 212 -22.89 1.94 50.75
CA PRO A 212 -23.40 2.24 49.41
C PRO A 212 -24.75 3.01 49.38
N ALA A 213 -24.90 4.05 48.53
CA ALA A 213 -26.24 4.59 48.23
C ALA A 213 -26.29 5.36 46.88
N GLN A 214 -27.37 5.12 46.14
CA GLN A 214 -27.82 5.57 44.81
C GLN A 214 -28.25 7.08 44.76
N PRO A 215 -28.82 7.70 43.69
CA PRO A 215 -28.89 7.45 42.22
C PRO A 215 -28.65 8.72 41.30
N ILE A 216 -28.50 8.49 39.97
CA ILE A 216 -28.64 9.32 38.73
C ILE A 216 -28.87 10.86 38.76
N SER A 217 -28.10 11.61 37.94
CA SER A 217 -28.59 12.63 36.96
C SER A 217 -27.46 13.27 36.10
N ASP A 218 -27.77 13.52 34.82
CA ASP A 218 -26.93 14.19 33.80
C ASP A 218 -26.80 15.70 34.04
N VAL A 219 -25.57 16.24 34.16
CA VAL A 219 -25.23 17.62 33.76
C VAL A 219 -23.75 17.71 33.36
N ALA A 220 -23.50 18.23 32.15
CA ALA A 220 -22.18 18.59 31.65
C ALA A 220 -21.57 19.77 32.42
N VAL A 221 -20.41 19.57 33.07
CA VAL A 221 -19.54 20.66 33.53
C VAL A 221 -18.09 20.27 33.28
N VAL A 222 -17.43 21.03 32.41
CA VAL A 222 -15.97 21.04 32.24
C VAL A 222 -15.35 21.62 33.52
N LYS A 223 -14.58 20.81 34.24
CA LYS A 223 -13.58 21.30 35.21
C LYS A 223 -12.32 20.43 35.14
N ASN A 224 -11.21 21.10 34.86
CA ASN A 224 -9.88 20.58 35.06
C ASN A 224 -9.66 20.30 36.55
N LYS A 225 -9.62 19.02 36.93
CA LYS A 225 -8.79 18.54 38.04
C LYS A 225 -8.59 17.04 37.92
N THR A 226 -7.34 16.66 38.10
CA THR A 226 -6.80 15.33 38.33
C THR A 226 -7.77 14.51 39.18
N ASP A 227 -8.34 13.45 38.63
CA ASP A 227 -8.70 12.22 39.34
C ASP A 227 -9.07 11.11 38.34
N SER A 228 -8.58 9.91 38.62
CA SER A 228 -8.74 8.72 37.80
C SER A 228 -10.20 8.30 37.70
N THR A 229 -10.72 8.16 36.49
CA THR A 229 -11.97 7.42 36.24
C THR A 229 -11.70 6.34 35.21
N SER A 230 -11.96 5.09 35.57
CA SER A 230 -11.79 3.91 34.74
C SER A 230 -12.81 3.92 33.60
N VAL A 231 -12.44 4.57 32.49
CA VAL A 231 -13.17 4.41 31.23
C VAL A 231 -12.90 3.01 30.73
N SER A 232 -13.90 2.13 30.87
CA SER A 232 -13.98 0.82 30.23
C SER A 232 -13.63 0.96 28.75
N THR A 233 -12.36 0.69 28.44
CA THR A 233 -11.82 0.81 27.09
C THR A 233 -12.28 -0.43 26.34
N ILE A 234 -13.28 -0.20 25.49
CA ILE A 234 -13.80 -1.15 24.50
C ILE A 234 -12.61 -1.86 23.85
N PHE A 235 -12.68 -3.20 23.76
CA PHE A 235 -11.66 -4.13 23.25
C PHE A 235 -10.99 -3.73 21.92
N ARG A 236 -11.56 -2.76 21.18
CA ARG A 236 -11.08 -2.25 19.91
C ARG A 236 -9.68 -1.61 19.96
N ALA A 237 -9.22 -1.14 21.12
CA ALA A 237 -7.86 -0.59 21.28
C ALA A 237 -6.77 -1.64 21.56
N ARG A 238 -7.14 -2.92 21.75
CA ARG A 238 -6.24 -3.96 22.29
C ARG A 238 -5.42 -4.73 21.26
N PHE A 239 -5.57 -4.41 19.97
CA PHE A 239 -4.80 -5.00 18.87
C PHE A 239 -4.31 -3.92 17.91
N VAL A 240 -3.30 -3.15 18.33
CA VAL A 240 -2.55 -2.30 17.41
C VAL A 240 -1.07 -2.51 17.70
N GLY A 241 -0.37 -3.09 16.71
CA GLY A 241 1.03 -3.45 16.77
C GLY A 241 1.94 -2.25 17.02
N GLN A 242 3.13 -2.53 17.55
CA GLN A 242 4.18 -1.54 17.71
C GLN A 242 4.61 -1.01 16.34
N GLY A 243 4.08 0.15 15.96
CA GLY A 243 4.73 1.02 15.00
C GLY A 243 6.01 1.57 15.64
N TYR A 244 7.15 1.36 15.00
CA TYR A 244 8.43 1.88 15.44
C TYR A 244 8.36 3.40 15.52
N LYS A 245 8.66 3.96 16.69
CA LYS A 245 9.04 5.36 16.83
C LYS A 245 10.43 5.51 16.23
N GLN A 246 10.62 6.47 15.34
CA GLN A 246 11.92 7.08 15.13
C GLN A 246 11.82 8.58 15.45
N PRO A 247 12.85 9.16 16.09
CA PRO A 247 12.89 10.57 16.47
C PRO A 247 12.89 11.51 15.26
#